data_AF-A0A7C3WHD5-F1
#
_entry.id   AF-A0A7C3WHD5-F1
#
_cell.length_a   1.000
_cell.length_b   1.000
_cell.length_c   1.000
_cell.angle_alpha   90.00
_cell.angle_beta   90.00
_cell.angle_gamma   90.00
#
_symmetry.space_group_name_H-M   'P 1'
#
loop_
_entity.id
_entity.type
_entity.pdbx_description
1 polymer ?
#
loop_
_entity_poly.entity_id
_entity_poly.type
_entity_poly.pdbx_seq_one_letter_code
_entity_poly.pdbx_strand_id
1 'polypeptide(L)'
;MALEGLWALARVFAVFAVMLAGMRMKQGIGPCVLGGGFLVALFFGMGPLDWLAVSARAAVSGQALSLAALVVLILMLSHVLERTGQSLRLMEALAGFLPGRRLRLIFFPILIGLLPMPGGATFSAPMVRQTGEPMGLAPMDLALVNY
;
A
#
# COMPACT_ATOMS: atom_id res chain seq x y z
N MET A 1 -27.58 17.34 -20.80
CA MET A 1 -26.18 17.45 -20.35
C MET A 1 -26.03 17.07 -18.86
N ALA A 2 -26.76 17.69 -17.92
CA ALA A 2 -26.64 17.36 -16.48
C ALA A 2 -27.10 15.92 -16.10
N LEU A 3 -28.18 15.42 -16.70
CA LEU A 3 -28.70 14.07 -16.42
C LEU A 3 -27.76 12.94 -16.88
N GLU A 4 -27.05 13.11 -18.00
CA GLU A 4 -26.11 12.08 -18.47
C GLU A 4 -24.87 11.96 -17.58
N GLY A 5 -24.37 13.10 -17.10
CA GLY A 5 -23.28 13.10 -16.11
C GLY A 5 -23.69 12.41 -14.81
N LEU A 6 -24.94 12.61 -14.36
CA LEU A 6 -25.48 11.94 -13.17
C LEU A 6 -25.53 10.42 -13.34
N TRP A 7 -25.96 9.95 -14.52
CA TRP A 7 -26.00 8.52 -14.83
C TRP A 7 -24.61 7.90 -14.93
N ALA A 8 -23.63 8.61 -15.51
CA ALA A 8 -22.25 8.15 -15.55
C ALA A 8 -21.66 8.00 -14.13
N LEU A 9 -21.90 8.97 -13.26
CA LEU A 9 -21.47 8.91 -11.86
C LEU A 9 -22.13 7.75 -11.10
N ALA A 10 -23.44 7.53 -11.31
CA ALA A 10 -24.15 6.41 -10.69
C ALA A 10 -23.56 5.05 -11.11
N ARG A 11 -23.20 4.88 -12.39
CA ARG A 11 -22.55 3.66 -12.89
C ARG A 11 -21.17 3.44 -12.25
N VAL A 12 -20.35 4.49 -12.17
CA VAL A 12 -19.02 4.42 -11.53
C VAL A 12 -19.16 4.10 -10.04
N PHE A 13 -20.09 4.73 -9.35
CA PHE A 13 -20.36 4.45 -7.94
C PHE A 13 -20.82 3.01 -7.72
N ALA A 14 -21.68 2.49 -8.60
CA ALA A 14 -22.10 1.10 -8.55
C ALA A 14 -20.92 0.13 -8.74
N VAL A 15 -20.03 0.38 -9.71
CA VAL A 15 -18.80 -0.44 -9.87
C VAL A 15 -17.96 -0.38 -8.60
N PHE A 16 -17.72 0.81 -8.05
CA PHE A 16 -16.91 0.96 -6.85
C PHE A 16 -17.53 0.24 -5.65
N ALA A 17 -18.85 0.29 -5.48
CA ALA A 17 -19.55 -0.46 -4.43
C ALA A 17 -19.40 -1.98 -4.61
N VAL A 18 -19.48 -2.49 -5.84
CA VAL A 18 -19.25 -3.92 -6.14
C VAL A 18 -17.81 -4.32 -5.84
N MET A 19 -16.83 -3.50 -6.22
CA MET A 19 -15.42 -3.72 -5.89
C MET A 19 -15.21 -3.78 -4.36
N LEU A 20 -15.80 -2.84 -3.62
CA LEU A 20 -15.70 -2.79 -2.16
C LEU A 20 -16.36 -4.01 -1.50
N ALA A 21 -17.52 -4.44 -2.01
CA ALA A 21 -18.18 -5.67 -1.55
C ALA A 21 -17.31 -6.91 -1.82
N GLY A 22 -16.70 -7.02 -3.01
CA GLY A 22 -15.76 -8.10 -3.33
C GLY A 22 -14.55 -8.13 -2.40
N MET A 23 -13.98 -6.96 -2.09
CA MET A 23 -12.87 -6.85 -1.13
C MET A 23 -13.28 -7.26 0.29
N ARG A 24 -14.49 -6.89 0.73
CA ARG A 24 -15.07 -7.33 2.02
C ARG A 24 -15.24 -8.85 2.08
N MET A 25 -15.47 -9.51 0.95
CA MET A 25 -15.56 -10.97 0.83
C MET A 25 -14.19 -11.67 0.71
N LYS A 26 -13.07 -10.97 0.99
CA LYS A 26 -11.70 -11.50 0.97
C LYS A 26 -11.24 -12.05 -0.40
N GLN A 27 -11.81 -11.58 -1.51
CA GLN A 27 -11.43 -12.06 -2.86
C GLN A 27 -10.05 -11.55 -3.36
N GLY A 28 -9.31 -10.80 -2.54
CA GLY A 28 -8.06 -10.16 -2.93
C GLY A 28 -8.28 -8.94 -3.82
N ILE A 29 -7.31 -8.02 -3.81
CA ILE A 29 -7.43 -6.74 -4.52
C ILE A 29 -7.40 -6.95 -6.05
N GLY A 30 -6.57 -7.87 -6.55
CA GLY A 30 -6.39 -8.12 -7.98
C GLY A 30 -7.69 -8.49 -8.71
N PRO A 31 -8.41 -9.55 -8.30
CA PRO A 31 -9.70 -9.93 -8.90
C PRO A 31 -10.76 -8.83 -8.81
N CYS A 32 -10.78 -8.07 -7.71
CA CYS A 32 -11.71 -6.95 -7.53
C CYS A 32 -11.44 -5.83 -8.54
N VAL A 33 -10.18 -5.48 -8.77
CA VAL A 33 -9.79 -4.46 -9.76
C VAL A 33 -10.06 -4.92 -11.19
N LEU A 34 -9.73 -6.16 -11.54
CA LEU A 34 -10.01 -6.72 -12.87
C LEU A 34 -11.51 -6.81 -13.13
N GLY A 35 -12.28 -7.34 -12.18
CA GLY A 35 -13.74 -7.41 -12.25
C GLY A 35 -14.39 -6.03 -12.32
N GLY A 36 -13.88 -5.07 -11.55
CA GLY A 36 -14.30 -3.67 -11.63
C GLY A 36 -14.09 -3.07 -13.01
N GLY A 37 -12.90 -3.26 -13.59
CA GLY A 37 -12.59 -2.82 -14.96
C GLY A 37 -13.51 -3.46 -16.01
N PHE A 38 -13.84 -4.74 -15.84
CA PHE A 38 -14.81 -5.43 -16.70
C PHE A 38 -16.22 -4.85 -16.57
N LEU A 39 -16.68 -4.54 -15.35
CA LEU A 39 -17.98 -3.91 -15.11
C LEU A 39 -18.05 -2.50 -15.69
N VAL A 40 -16.97 -1.71 -15.61
CA VAL A 40 -16.89 -0.41 -16.29
C VAL A 40 -17.04 -0.61 -17.80
N ALA A 41 -16.29 -1.52 -18.40
CA ALA A 41 -16.39 -1.80 -19.83
C ALA A 41 -17.83 -2.14 -20.23
N LEU A 42 -18.50 -3.01 -19.48
CA LEU A 42 -19.88 -3.39 -19.73
C LEU A 42 -20.85 -2.21 -19.60
N PHE A 43 -20.73 -1.40 -18.54
CA PHE A 43 -21.60 -0.24 -18.30
C PHE A 43 -21.43 0.91 -19.31
N PHE A 44 -20.30 0.96 -20.00
CA PHE A 44 -20.03 1.95 -21.05
C PHE A 44 -20.10 1.36 -22.47
N GLY A 45 -20.62 0.14 -22.63
CA GLY A 45 -20.93 -0.45 -23.93
C GLY A 45 -19.72 -1.07 -24.66
N MET A 46 -18.62 -1.32 -23.96
CA MET A 46 -17.46 -2.03 -24.51
C MET A 46 -17.68 -3.55 -24.40
N GLY A 47 -17.48 -4.27 -25.51
CA GLY A 47 -17.65 -5.72 -25.56
C GLY A 47 -16.56 -6.48 -24.77
N PRO A 48 -16.82 -7.73 -24.34
CA PRO A 48 -15.85 -8.53 -23.57
C PRO A 48 -14.52 -8.77 -24.30
N LEU A 49 -14.57 -8.96 -25.62
CA LEU A 49 -13.37 -9.17 -26.45
C LEU A 49 -12.54 -7.89 -26.55
N ASP A 50 -13.18 -6.74 -26.71
CA ASP A 50 -12.50 -5.44 -26.73
C ASP A 50 -11.88 -5.13 -25.36
N TRP A 51 -12.61 -5.41 -24.28
CA TRP A 51 -12.09 -5.28 -22.92
C TRP A 51 -10.84 -6.15 -22.71
N LEU A 52 -10.85 -7.41 -23.17
CA LEU A 52 -9.71 -8.30 -23.06
C LEU A 52 -8.52 -7.77 -23.88
N ALA A 53 -8.76 -7.32 -25.12
CA ALA A 53 -7.72 -6.77 -25.99
C ALA A 53 -7.13 -5.45 -25.44
N VAL A 54 -7.95 -4.58 -24.86
CA VAL A 54 -7.50 -3.34 -24.19
C VAL A 54 -6.73 -3.67 -22.93
N SER A 55 -7.20 -4.61 -22.11
CA SER A 55 -6.53 -5.04 -20.88
C SER A 55 -5.17 -5.68 -21.16
N ALA A 56 -5.08 -6.54 -22.17
CA ALA A 56 -3.81 -7.14 -22.58
C ALA A 56 -2.81 -6.09 -23.10
N ARG A 57 -3.28 -5.13 -23.92
CA ARG A 57 -2.44 -4.01 -24.38
C ARG A 57 -2.01 -3.11 -23.23
N ALA A 58 -2.90 -2.85 -22.27
CA ALA A 58 -2.59 -2.06 -21.08
C ALA A 58 -1.52 -2.75 -20.21
N ALA A 59 -1.59 -4.08 -20.05
CA ALA A 59 -0.62 -4.86 -19.28
C ALA A 59 0.80 -4.81 -19.85
N VAL A 60 0.94 -4.69 -21.18
CA VAL A 60 2.24 -4.58 -21.89
C VAL A 60 2.56 -3.13 -22.26
N SER A 61 1.76 -2.16 -21.79
CA SER A 61 2.06 -0.75 -22.05
C SER A 61 3.37 -0.34 -21.38
N GLY A 62 4.10 0.59 -21.99
CA GLY A 62 5.35 1.10 -21.43
C GLY A 62 5.18 1.62 -20.00
N GLN A 63 4.07 2.30 -19.70
CA GLN A 63 3.75 2.77 -18.35
C GLN A 63 3.54 1.63 -17.35
N ALA A 64 2.81 0.58 -17.73
CA ALA A 64 2.59 -0.58 -16.86
C ALA A 64 3.89 -1.34 -16.61
N LEU A 65 4.70 -1.55 -17.65
CA LEU A 65 6.01 -2.20 -17.53
C LEU A 65 6.99 -1.37 -16.71
N SER A 66 7.02 -0.04 -16.87
CA SER A 66 7.84 0.85 -16.05
C SER A 66 7.42 0.81 -14.59
N LEU A 67 6.12 0.85 -14.29
CA LEU A 67 5.61 0.70 -12.91
C LEU A 67 5.96 -0.66 -12.32
N ALA A 68 5.75 -1.74 -13.08
CA ALA A 68 6.10 -3.09 -12.65
C ALA A 68 7.60 -3.21 -12.36
N ALA A 69 8.44 -2.70 -13.27
CA ALA A 69 9.89 -2.66 -13.08
C ALA A 69 10.25 -1.86 -11.83
N LEU A 70 9.71 -0.65 -11.64
CA LEU A 70 9.95 0.17 -10.45
C LEU A 70 9.59 -0.59 -9.17
N VAL A 71 8.41 -1.24 -9.12
CA VAL A 71 7.99 -2.04 -7.97
C VAL A 71 8.97 -3.20 -7.73
N VAL A 72 9.37 -3.93 -8.77
CA VAL A 72 10.36 -5.01 -8.64
C VAL A 72 11.71 -4.49 -8.14
N LEU A 73 12.21 -3.38 -8.69
CA LEU A 73 13.47 -2.77 -8.25
C LEU A 73 13.39 -2.32 -6.80
N ILE A 74 12.29 -1.69 -6.38
CA ILE A 74 12.08 -1.24 -5.00
C ILE A 74 12.02 -2.45 -4.04
N LEU A 75 11.33 -3.53 -4.42
CA LEU A 75 11.29 -4.76 -3.64
C LEU A 75 12.66 -5.48 -3.60
N MET A 76 13.41 -5.45 -4.69
CA MET A 76 14.77 -6.00 -4.73
C MET A 76 15.70 -5.18 -3.83
N LEU A 77 15.66 -3.85 -3.93
CA LEU A 77 16.41 -2.93 -3.07
C LEU A 77 16.07 -3.18 -1.61
N SER A 78 14.77 -3.24 -1.28
CA SER A 78 14.27 -3.61 0.03
C SER A 78 14.90 -4.90 0.55
N HIS A 79 14.86 -5.96 -0.25
CA HIS A 79 15.36 -7.26 0.15
C HIS A 79 16.87 -7.22 0.42
N VAL A 80 17.62 -6.49 -0.40
CA VAL A 80 19.06 -6.28 -0.20
C VAL A 80 19.33 -5.49 1.08
N LEU A 81 18.62 -4.39 1.33
CA LEU A 81 18.78 -3.59 2.55
C LEU A 81 18.50 -4.41 3.80
N GLU A 82 17.48 -5.27 3.76
CA GLU A 82 17.09 -6.13 4.87
C GLU A 82 18.14 -7.21 5.13
N ARG A 83 18.54 -7.95 4.08
CA ARG A 83 19.52 -9.05 4.17
C ARG A 83 20.90 -8.60 4.60
N THR A 84 21.29 -7.38 4.23
CA THR A 84 22.59 -6.80 4.59
C THR A 84 22.57 -6.08 5.94
N GLY A 85 21.41 -5.93 6.57
CA GLY A 85 21.22 -5.17 7.81
C GLY A 85 21.35 -3.65 7.64
N GLN A 86 21.28 -3.13 6.41
CA GLN A 86 21.39 -1.69 6.13
C GLN A 86 20.19 -0.91 6.65
N SER A 87 18.99 -1.50 6.66
CA SER A 87 17.81 -0.84 7.23
C SER A 87 17.98 -0.54 8.71
N LEU A 88 18.44 -1.52 9.48
CA LEU A 88 18.69 -1.35 10.91
C LEU A 88 19.78 -0.30 11.17
N ARG A 89 20.89 -0.37 10.42
CA ARG A 89 21.98 0.64 10.52
C ARG A 89 21.49 2.05 10.22
N LEU A 90 20.65 2.21 9.19
CA LEU A 90 20.06 3.51 8.85
C LEU A 90 19.15 4.02 9.97
N MET A 91 18.32 3.14 10.52
CA MET A 91 17.43 3.48 11.64
C MET A 91 18.21 3.86 12.90
N GLU A 92 19.28 3.15 13.25
CA GLU A 92 20.15 3.47 14.39
C GLU A 92 20.90 4.80 14.19
N ALA A 93 21.42 5.05 12.99
CA ALA A 93 22.06 6.32 12.66
C ALA A 93 21.08 7.50 12.81
N LEU A 94 19.84 7.35 12.32
CA LEU A 94 18.79 8.36 12.46
C LEU A 94 18.33 8.52 13.91
N ALA A 95 18.30 7.45 14.70
CA ALA A 95 18.00 7.49 16.13
C ALA A 95 18.98 8.37 16.92
N GLY A 96 20.25 8.41 16.49
CA GLY A 96 21.28 9.26 17.08
C GLY A 96 20.98 10.76 16.98
N PHE A 97 20.20 11.17 15.97
CA PHE A 97 19.80 12.58 15.78
C PHE A 97 18.51 12.95 16.51
N LEU A 98 17.81 11.99 17.12
CA LEU A 98 16.53 12.21 17.79
C LEU A 98 16.73 12.38 19.30
N PRO A 99 16.67 13.62 19.83
CA PRO A 99 16.78 13.85 21.27
C PRO A 99 15.54 13.32 22.01
N GLY A 100 15.76 12.36 22.90
CA GLY A 100 14.76 11.89 23.87
C GLY A 100 13.84 10.75 23.40
N ARG A 101 13.29 10.02 24.38
CA ARG A 101 12.46 8.82 24.14
C ARG A 101 11.14 9.14 23.43
N ARG A 102 10.50 10.27 23.74
CA ARG A 102 9.24 10.72 23.12
C ARG A 102 9.40 10.97 21.62
N LEU A 103 10.49 11.61 21.20
CA LEU A 103 10.74 11.91 19.80
C LEU A 103 11.01 10.61 19.01
N ARG A 104 11.79 9.68 19.59
CA ARG A 104 12.03 8.36 19.00
C ARG A 104 10.75 7.54 18.81
N LEU A 105 9.83 7.58 19.77
CA LEU A 105 8.52 6.92 19.69
C LEU A 105 7.69 7.40 18.48
N ILE A 106 7.73 8.68 18.16
CA ILE A 106 7.00 9.26 17.02
C ILE A 106 7.73 9.00 15.70
N PHE A 107 9.04 9.17 15.68
CA PHE A 107 9.81 9.13 14.43
C PHE A 107 10.11 7.72 13.94
N PHE A 108 10.22 6.71 14.80
CA PHE A 108 10.50 5.34 14.33
C PHE A 108 9.44 4.78 13.37
N PRO A 109 8.13 4.86 13.66
CA PRO A 109 7.09 4.48 12.69
C PRO A 109 7.18 5.25 11.38
N ILE A 110 7.41 6.57 11.43
CA ILE A 110 7.52 7.44 10.25
C ILE A 110 8.71 7.02 9.38
N LEU A 111 9.89 6.86 10.00
CA LEU A 111 11.10 6.48 9.29
C LEU A 111 10.94 5.10 8.64
N ILE A 112 10.31 4.15 9.33
CA ILE A 112 10.04 2.81 8.78
C ILE A 112 9.03 2.88 7.63
N GLY A 113 8.02 3.75 7.71
CA GLY A 113 7.08 3.98 6.61
C GLY A 113 7.72 4.62 5.37
N LEU A 114 8.82 5.35 5.53
CA LEU A 114 9.64 5.88 4.43
C LEU A 114 10.59 4.85 3.83
N LEU A 115 10.87 3.76 4.55
CA LEU A 115 11.70 2.69 4.01
C LEU A 115 10.85 1.83 3.07
N PRO A 116 11.36 1.52 1.87
CA PRO A 116 10.75 0.50 1.03
C PRO A 116 11.04 -0.84 1.70
N MET A 117 10.19 -1.28 2.62
CA MET A 117 10.31 -2.59 3.27
C MET A 117 8.97 -3.29 3.43
N PRO A 118 8.81 -4.53 2.92
CA PRO A 118 7.73 -5.39 3.34
C PRO A 118 8.00 -5.81 4.79
N GLY A 119 7.07 -5.54 5.70
CA GLY A 119 7.21 -5.93 7.11
C GLY A 119 7.52 -4.77 8.08
N GLY A 120 7.10 -3.55 7.75
CA GLY A 120 7.23 -2.38 8.63
C GLY A 120 6.89 -2.68 10.09
N ALA A 121 5.75 -3.33 10.36
CA ALA A 121 5.34 -3.72 11.71
C ALA A 121 6.29 -4.70 12.42
N THR A 122 6.92 -5.62 11.69
CA THR A 122 7.86 -6.61 12.24
C THR A 122 9.15 -5.94 12.72
N PHE A 123 9.59 -4.87 12.05
CA PHE A 123 10.76 -4.08 12.45
C PHE A 123 10.40 -2.94 13.43
N SER A 124 9.24 -2.32 13.28
CA SER A 124 8.84 -1.17 14.07
C SER A 124 8.36 -1.55 15.47
N ALA A 125 7.67 -2.69 15.61
CA ALA A 125 7.17 -3.17 16.89
C ALA A 125 8.27 -3.34 17.97
N PRO A 126 9.42 -4.02 17.71
CA PRO A 126 10.48 -4.10 18.71
C PRO A 126 11.12 -2.73 19.04
N MET A 127 11.24 -1.82 18.07
CA MET A 127 11.82 -0.49 18.29
C MET A 127 10.93 0.42 19.15
N VAL A 128 9.63 0.45 18.84
CA VAL A 128 8.61 1.19 19.61
C VAL A 128 8.53 0.62 21.03
N ARG A 129 8.53 -0.72 21.16
CA ARG A 129 8.55 -1.42 22.45
C ARG A 129 9.78 -1.07 23.29
N GLN A 130 10.99 -1.18 22.72
CA GLN A 130 12.24 -0.85 23.42
C GLN A 130 12.29 0.61 23.90
N THR A 131 11.64 1.52 23.16
CA THR A 131 11.59 2.94 23.51
C THR A 131 10.53 3.24 24.56
N GLY A 132 9.36 2.59 24.47
CA GLY A 132 8.19 2.87 25.28
C GLY A 132 8.03 2.03 26.56
N GLU A 133 8.60 0.83 26.64
CA GLU A 133 8.59 0.02 27.88
C GLU A 133 9.23 0.77 29.07
N PRO A 134 10.40 1.43 28.93
CA PRO A 134 10.97 2.22 30.02
C PRO A 134 10.17 3.48 30.36
N MET A 135 9.18 3.85 29.54
CA MET A 135 8.23 4.94 29.81
C MET A 135 6.95 4.44 30.48
N GLY A 136 6.82 3.13 30.73
CA GLY A 136 5.64 2.52 31.36
C GLY A 136 4.42 2.46 30.45
N LEU A 137 4.59 2.52 29.12
CA LEU A 137 3.47 2.46 28.18
C LEU A 137 2.86 1.05 28.14
N ALA A 138 1.52 0.97 28.10
CA ALA A 138 0.83 -0.29 27.97
C ALA A 138 1.02 -0.87 26.54
N PRO A 139 0.91 -2.20 26.36
CA PRO A 139 0.98 -2.82 25.04
C PRO A 139 0.00 -2.23 24.02
N MET A 140 -1.18 -1.79 24.47
CA MET A 140 -2.18 -1.12 23.64
C MET A 140 -1.66 0.23 23.12
N ASP A 141 -1.02 1.03 23.98
CA ASP A 141 -0.47 2.34 23.61
C ASP A 141 0.70 2.18 22.62
N LEU A 142 1.54 1.15 22.82
CA LEU A 142 2.63 0.82 21.89
C LEU A 142 2.10 0.41 20.52
N ALA A 143 1.02 -0.37 20.48
CA ALA A 143 0.36 -0.73 19.23
C ALA A 143 -0.25 0.50 18.54
N LEU A 144 -0.87 1.40 19.31
CA LEU A 144 -1.46 2.64 18.80
C LEU A 144 -0.39 3.58 18.21
N VAL A 145 0.78 3.68 18.85
CA VAL A 145 1.90 4.49 18.34
C VAL A 145 2.50 3.89 17.06
N ASN A 146 2.34 2.57 16.86
CA ASN A 146 2.93 1.84 15.74
C ASN A 146 1.98 1.62 14.55
N TYR A 147 0.83 2.29 14.52
CA TYR A 147 -0.19 2.20 13.48
C TYR A 147 -0.39 3.55 12.81
#